data_AF-A0A2T4MUL9-F1
#
_entry.id   AF-A0A2T4MUL9-F1
#
_cell.length_a   1.000
_cell.length_b   1.000
_cell.length_c   1.000
_cell.angle_alpha   90.00
_cell.angle_beta   90.00
_cell.angle_gamma   90.00
#
_symmetry.space_group_name_H-M   'P 1'
#
loop_
_entity.id
_entity.type
_entity.pdbx_description
1 polymer ?
#
loop_
_entity_poly.entity_id
_entity_poly.type
_entity_poly.pdbx_seq_one_letter_code
_entity_poly.pdbx_strand_id
1 'polypeptide(L)'
;MGNTISLDLAKANINNPSFFEGGVTVEKDGEPALFIMTAKEQNALFNELHELKEKDALMKLVALSRQDIAEGRTYSLEETLERLKSQRS
;
A
#
# COMPACT_ATOMS: atom_id res chain seq x y z
N MET A 1 15.28 -1.36 -13.80
CA MET A 1 14.65 -1.31 -15.13
C MET A 1 14.29 -2.74 -15.48
N GLY A 2 13.00 -3.05 -15.58
CA GLY A 2 12.52 -4.43 -15.69
C GLY A 2 12.93 -5.07 -17.01
N ASN A 3 13.24 -6.37 -16.98
CA ASN A 3 13.47 -7.13 -18.21
C ASN A 3 12.16 -7.19 -18.99
N THR A 4 12.25 -6.92 -20.29
CA THR A 4 11.11 -7.04 -21.21
C THR A 4 11.34 -8.26 -22.10
N ILE A 5 10.36 -9.15 -22.19
CA ILE A 5 10.46 -10.43 -22.90
C ILE A 5 9.27 -10.64 -23.84
N SER A 6 9.42 -11.49 -24.84
CA SER A 6 8.30 -11.90 -25.68
C SER A 6 7.35 -12.86 -24.96
N LEU A 7 6.08 -12.87 -25.38
CA LEU A 7 5.07 -13.80 -24.90
C LEU A 7 5.46 -15.27 -25.06
N ASP A 8 6.14 -15.63 -26.13
CA ASP A 8 6.58 -17.01 -26.36
C ASP A 8 7.66 -17.45 -25.37
N LEU A 9 8.59 -16.56 -25.04
CA LEU A 9 9.61 -16.81 -24.03
C LEU A 9 8.98 -16.91 -22.63
N ALA A 10 7.98 -16.09 -22.34
CA ALA A 10 7.23 -16.17 -21.08
C ALA A 10 6.50 -17.51 -20.94
N LYS A 11 5.81 -17.96 -22.00
CA LYS A 11 5.10 -19.26 -22.00
C LYS A 11 6.05 -20.43 -21.81
N ALA A 12 7.22 -20.42 -22.46
CA ALA A 12 8.21 -21.47 -22.33
C ALA A 12 8.74 -21.63 -20.90
N ASN A 13 8.74 -20.53 -20.12
CA ASN A 13 9.28 -20.49 -18.77
C ASN A 13 8.21 -20.42 -17.66
N ILE A 14 6.92 -20.57 -17.98
CA ILE A 14 5.82 -20.38 -17.01
C ILE A 14 5.93 -21.28 -15.77
N ASN A 15 6.54 -22.46 -15.91
CA ASN A 15 6.76 -23.43 -14.83
C ASN A 15 8.04 -23.17 -14.03
N ASN A 16 8.80 -22.12 -14.36
CA ASN A 16 10.03 -21.73 -13.67
C ASN A 16 9.84 -20.35 -13.02
N PRO A 17 9.32 -20.28 -11.78
CA PRO A 17 9.06 -19.02 -11.08
C PRO A 17 10.28 -18.10 -10.98
N SER A 18 11.49 -18.66 -10.86
CA SER A 18 12.73 -17.88 -10.77
C SER A 18 13.05 -17.10 -12.04
N PHE A 19 12.46 -17.46 -13.18
CA PHE A 19 12.56 -16.67 -14.41
C PHE A 19 11.84 -15.32 -14.33
N PHE A 20 10.88 -15.18 -13.40
CA PHE A 20 10.09 -13.96 -13.20
C PHE A 20 10.46 -13.19 -11.92
N GLU A 21 11.52 -13.60 -11.22
CA GLU A 21 12.07 -12.85 -10.08
C GLU A 21 12.53 -11.46 -10.52
N GLY A 22 12.26 -10.45 -9.68
CA GLY A 22 12.50 -9.04 -9.98
C GLY A 22 11.45 -8.40 -10.89
N GLY A 23 10.47 -9.17 -11.38
CA GLY A 23 9.37 -8.69 -12.20
C GLY A 23 9.75 -8.43 -13.66
N VAL A 24 8.91 -8.93 -14.57
CA VAL A 24 9.19 -8.98 -16.00
C VAL A 24 8.00 -8.46 -16.79
N THR A 25 8.26 -7.58 -17.75
CA THR A 25 7.25 -7.11 -18.71
C THR A 25 7.20 -8.09 -19.89
N VAL A 26 6.01 -8.55 -20.25
CA VAL A 26 5.78 -9.45 -21.38
C VAL A 26 5.12 -8.66 -22.51
N GLU A 27 5.76 -8.67 -23.66
CA GLU A 27 5.25 -8.05 -24.89
C GLU A 27 4.63 -9.10 -25.82
N LYS A 28 3.60 -8.68 -26.54
CA LYS A 28 3.00 -9.42 -27.64
C LYS A 28 3.00 -8.52 -28.86
N ASP A 29 3.63 -8.96 -29.93
CA ASP A 29 3.70 -8.22 -31.21
C ASP A 29 4.30 -6.81 -31.09
N GLY A 30 5.24 -6.61 -30.14
CA GLY A 30 5.90 -5.34 -29.88
C GLY A 30 5.15 -4.39 -28.94
N GLU A 31 3.98 -4.80 -28.44
CA GLU A 31 3.19 -4.03 -27.47
C GLU A 31 3.26 -4.67 -26.07
N PRO A 32 3.49 -3.89 -25.00
CA PRO A 32 3.43 -4.39 -23.62
C PRO A 32 2.05 -4.96 -23.30
N ALA A 33 1.98 -6.25 -22.99
CA ALA A 33 0.73 -6.96 -22.76
C ALA A 33 0.50 -7.27 -21.27
N LEU A 34 1.54 -7.71 -20.55
CA LEU A 34 1.42 -8.18 -19.16
C LEU A 34 2.68 -7.85 -18.36
N PHE A 35 2.53 -7.83 -17.04
CA PHE A 35 3.66 -7.83 -16.11
C PHE A 35 3.52 -9.03 -15.18
N ILE A 36 4.59 -9.82 -15.06
CA ILE A 36 4.62 -11.04 -14.26
C ILE A 36 5.69 -10.88 -13.20
N MET A 37 5.34 -11.15 -11.94
CA MET A 37 6.27 -11.23 -10.80
C MET A 37 5.90 -12.42 -9.93
N THR A 38 6.80 -12.82 -9.03
CA THR A 38 6.50 -13.92 -8.11
C THR A 38 5.47 -13.48 -7.05
N ALA A 39 4.61 -14.40 -6.62
CA ALA A 39 3.63 -14.12 -5.56
C ALA A 39 4.29 -13.69 -4.23
N LYS A 40 5.51 -14.19 -3.97
CA LYS A 40 6.29 -13.81 -2.79
C LYS A 40 6.67 -12.33 -2.83
N GLU A 41 7.18 -11.85 -3.95
CA GLU A 41 7.55 -10.44 -4.14
C GLU A 41 6.32 -9.54 -4.10
N GLN A 42 5.22 -9.99 -4.73
CA GLN A 42 3.95 -9.27 -4.69
C GLN A 42 3.47 -9.07 -3.24
N ASN A 43 3.48 -10.13 -2.42
CA ASN A 43 3.08 -10.05 -1.02
C ASN A 43 4.01 -9.16 -0.19
N ALA A 44 5.32 -9.23 -0.41
CA ALA A 44 6.27 -8.35 0.26
C ALA A 44 6.00 -6.87 -0.06
N LEU A 45 5.77 -6.56 -1.33
CA LEU A 45 5.42 -5.21 -1.78
C LEU A 45 4.10 -4.72 -1.17
N PHE A 46 3.08 -5.58 -1.10
CA PHE A 46 1.81 -5.21 -0.45
C PHE A 46 1.97 -4.92 1.04
N ASN A 47 2.77 -5.72 1.75
CA ASN A 47 3.04 -5.49 3.17
C ASN A 47 3.79 -4.17 3.38
N GLU A 48 4.83 -3.89 2.61
CA GLU A 48 5.57 -2.62 2.68
C GLU A 48 4.66 -1.42 2.40
N LEU A 49 3.81 -1.52 1.36
CA LEU A 49 2.84 -0.47 1.04
C LEU A 49 1.81 -0.29 2.15
N HIS A 50 1.40 -1.36 2.81
CA HIS A 50 0.48 -1.29 3.93
C HIS A 50 1.10 -0.55 5.11
N GLU A 51 2.31 -0.95 5.52
CA GLU A 51 3.04 -0.28 6.61
C GLU A 51 3.30 1.20 6.32
N LEU A 52 3.63 1.55 5.08
CA LEU A 52 3.82 2.94 4.67
C LEU A 52 2.52 3.75 4.77
N LYS A 53 1.38 3.18 4.35
CA LYS A 53 0.07 3.82 4.48
C LYS A 53 -0.33 4.01 5.93
N GLU A 54 -0.07 3.02 6.79
CA GLU A 54 -0.34 3.14 8.23
C GLU A 54 0.49 4.25 8.87
N LYS A 55 1.79 4.30 8.56
CA LYS A 55 2.69 5.37 9.04
C LYS A 55 2.22 6.75 8.58
N ASP A 56 1.87 6.90 7.31
CA ASP A 56 1.37 8.17 6.76
C ASP A 56 0.06 8.61 7.43
N ALA A 57 -0.86 7.67 7.67
CA ALA A 57 -2.11 7.95 8.40
C ALA A 57 -1.83 8.43 9.83
N LEU A 58 -0.90 7.78 10.55
CA LEU A 58 -0.50 8.20 11.89
C LEU A 58 0.14 9.60 11.89
N MET A 59 1.00 9.90 10.93
CA MET A 59 1.60 11.24 10.81
C MET A 59 0.55 12.32 10.53
N LYS A 60 -0.43 12.03 9.66
CA LYS A 60 -1.56 12.92 9.39
C LYS A 60 -2.41 13.15 10.64
N LEU A 61 -2.71 12.10 11.39
CA LEU A 61 -3.45 12.23 12.66
C LEU A 61 -2.69 13.10 13.66
N VAL A 62 -1.38 12.91 13.82
CA VAL A 62 -0.56 13.76 14.70
C VAL A 62 -0.56 15.21 14.24
N ALA A 63 -0.44 15.47 12.94
CA ALA A 63 -0.48 16.82 12.39
C ALA A 63 -1.82 17.51 12.66
N LEU A 64 -2.93 16.79 12.42
CA LEU A 64 -4.29 17.28 12.71
C LEU A 64 -4.48 17.56 14.20
N SER A 65 -4.04 16.65 15.10
CA SER A 65 -4.13 16.88 16.54
C SER A 65 -3.33 18.10 16.99
N ARG A 66 -2.14 18.34 16.42
CA ARG A 66 -1.34 19.54 16.72
C ARG A 66 -2.05 20.81 16.25
N GLN A 67 -2.71 20.75 15.09
CA GLN A 67 -3.51 21.85 14.58
C GLN A 67 -4.72 22.13 15.48
N ASP A 68 -5.42 21.08 15.93
CA ASP A 68 -6.55 21.20 16.85
C ASP A 68 -6.15 21.83 18.19
N ILE A 69 -4.98 21.47 18.72
CA ILE A 69 -4.42 22.11 19.92
C ILE A 69 -4.14 23.60 19.68
N ALA A 70 -3.50 23.94 18.55
CA ALA A 70 -3.16 25.31 18.22
C ALA A 70 -4.41 26.20 18.03
N GLU A 71 -5.49 25.63 17.52
CA GLU A 71 -6.77 26.31 17.29
C GLU A 71 -7.74 26.20 18.48
N GLY A 72 -7.32 25.59 19.60
CA GLY A 72 -8.14 25.45 20.80
C GLY A 72 -9.31 24.46 20.66
N ARG A 73 -9.32 23.62 19.62
CA ARG A 73 -10.27 22.51 19.41
C ARG A 73 -9.92 21.31 20.29
N THR A 74 -9.82 21.54 21.59
CA THR A 74 -9.50 20.52 22.59
C THR A 74 -10.67 20.36 23.55
N TYR A 75 -10.78 19.19 24.17
CA TYR A 75 -11.76 18.94 25.22
C TYR A 75 -11.04 18.63 26.53
N SER A 76 -11.61 19.07 27.64
CA SER A 76 -11.21 18.59 28.96
C SER A 76 -11.67 17.13 29.16
N LEU A 77 -11.14 16.50 30.20
CA LEU A 77 -11.58 15.15 30.59
C LEU A 77 -13.07 15.12 30.94
N GLU A 78 -13.55 16.11 31.68
CA GLU A 78 -14.97 16.18 32.08
C GLU A 78 -15.89 16.37 30.87
N GLU A 79 -15.55 17.29 29.96
CA GLU A 79 -16.31 17.54 28.72
C GLU A 79 -16.40 16.29 27.85
N THR A 80 -15.30 15.53 27.76
CA THR A 80 -15.25 14.28 27.02
C THR A 80 -16.18 13.22 27.63
N LEU A 81 -16.14 13.07 28.96
CA LEU A 81 -16.97 12.09 29.68
C LEU A 81 -18.47 12.41 29.59
N GLU A 82 -18.85 13.69 29.67
CA GLU A 82 -20.24 14.11 29.50
C GLU A 82 -20.74 13.83 28.09
N ARG A 83 -19.93 14.11 27.07
CA ARG A 83 -20.28 13.87 25.66
C ARG A 83 -20.42 12.38 25.33
N LEU A 84 -19.56 11.53 25.90
CA LEU A 84 -19.68 10.08 25.74
C LEU A 84 -20.93 9.52 26.43
N LYS A 85 -21.34 10.08 27.57
CA LYS A 85 -22.58 9.70 28.26
C LYS A 85 -23.81 10.11 27.46
N SER A 86 -23.84 11.33 26.92
CA SER A 86 -24.98 11.83 26.14
C SER A 86 -25.19 11.10 24.81
N GLN A 87 -24.14 10.51 24.23
CA GLN A 87 -24.24 9.69 23.01
C GLN A 87 -24.73 8.26 23.24
N ARG A 88 -24.72 7.77 24.49
CA ARG A 88 -25.18 6.42 24.86
C ARG A 88 -26.65 6.37 25.30
N SER A 89 -27.31 7.51 25.37
CA SER A 89 -28.72 7.68 25.77
C SER A 89 -29.61 7.72 24.54
#